data_AF-A0AAN7C5S9-F1
#
_entry.id   AF-A0AAN7C5S9-F1
#
_cell.length_a   1.000
_cell.length_b   1.000
_cell.length_c   1.000
_cell.angle_alpha   90.00
_cell.angle_beta   90.00
_cell.angle_gamma   90.00
#
_symmetry.space_group_name_H-M   'P 1'
#
loop_
_entity.id
_entity.type
_entity.pdbx_description
1 polymer ?
#
loop_
_entity_poly.entity_id
_entity_poly.type
_entity_poly.pdbx_seq_one_letter_code
_entity_poly.pdbx_strand_id
1 'polypeptide(L)'
;MGDQDNDDLPQPFDAKKLAPAKKRQRSTSPSGSGNASGSGEPPRKLKRPGQRARISEAEREQIRQRALERERQAQQQAAAEELKQRSTINDVVKAHYNAVPERGREWRKTDSRIKGLRSFNNWVKSCIIQKFSPDEDHSPGAMERGITSGNKLLVLDIGCGKGGDLFKWQQAPQTVDLYVGLDPAEVSIDQARERYRSMINRGGGGGRGGRGGHHRRPHQRIFEARFHVKDCYAESIEDIDIVRQVGFSASNVSSSRGFDVVSMMFCMHYAFESEAKARQMLKNVAGALKKGGRFIGCIPNSDVISAKVEAFNKRMEEKKKAKAAAEYKNPPASDSSAEKEAPKEDGELEEGEAEETASWGNEIYRVRFPGATPADGIFRPPFGWKYSFFLHEAVEEVPEYVVPWEAFRALAEDYNLELQYHKPFAEVWETEKDDRELGALSERMGVRDRVTGKLLVRDEEMEAASFYVAFCFYRV
;
A
#
# COMPACT_ATOMS: atom_id res chain seq x y z
N MET A 1 -56.11 -30.84 -7.57
CA MET A 1 -55.85 -30.60 -9.00
C MET A 1 -55.54 -29.11 -9.11
N GLY A 2 -54.33 -28.61 -9.35
CA GLY A 2 -53.00 -29.15 -9.56
C GLY A 2 -52.09 -27.91 -9.70
N ASP A 3 -50.93 -27.90 -9.06
CA ASP A 3 -49.85 -26.92 -9.26
C ASP A 3 -48.63 -27.77 -9.66
N GLN A 4 -48.25 -27.72 -10.93
CA GLN A 4 -47.26 -26.82 -11.55
C GLN A 4 -45.82 -27.30 -11.32
N ASP A 5 -45.24 -27.71 -12.45
CA ASP A 5 -43.89 -28.23 -12.66
C ASP A 5 -42.81 -27.25 -12.19
N ASN A 6 -41.82 -27.77 -11.45
CA ASN A 6 -40.63 -27.03 -11.05
C ASN A 6 -39.45 -27.55 -11.88
N ASP A 7 -38.88 -26.67 -12.71
CA ASP A 7 -37.72 -26.91 -13.56
C ASP A 7 -36.45 -27.20 -12.72
N ASP A 8 -35.88 -28.38 -12.95
CA ASP A 8 -34.61 -28.86 -12.40
C ASP A 8 -33.42 -28.06 -12.94
N LEU A 9 -32.79 -27.24 -12.09
CA LEU A 9 -31.48 -26.64 -12.36
C LEU A 9 -30.36 -27.66 -12.06
N PRO A 10 -29.36 -27.84 -12.94
CA PRO A 10 -28.28 -28.80 -12.70
C PRO A 10 -27.33 -28.33 -11.57
N GLN A 11 -27.12 -29.23 -10.60
CA GLN A 11 -26.23 -28.98 -9.45
C GLN A 11 -24.76 -28.81 -9.85
N PRO A 12 -23.99 -27.96 -9.13
CA PRO A 12 -22.58 -27.71 -9.42
C PRO A 12 -21.69 -28.94 -9.15
N PHE A 13 -20.74 -29.15 -10.05
CA PHE A 13 -19.81 -30.28 -10.10
C PHE A 13 -18.78 -30.25 -8.94
N ASP A 14 -18.80 -31.28 -8.08
CA ASP A 14 -17.87 -31.44 -6.94
C ASP A 14 -16.59 -32.18 -7.35
N ALA A 15 -15.50 -31.43 -7.52
CA ALA A 15 -14.19 -31.94 -7.95
C ALA A 15 -13.43 -32.75 -6.88
N LYS A 16 -13.98 -32.95 -5.67
CA LYS A 16 -13.29 -33.68 -4.57
C LYS A 16 -13.57 -35.19 -4.53
N LYS A 17 -14.41 -35.74 -5.41
CA LYS A 17 -14.76 -37.19 -5.45
C LYS A 17 -14.00 -38.02 -6.50
N LEU A 18 -12.81 -37.59 -6.94
CA LEU A 18 -11.98 -38.38 -7.85
C LEU A 18 -11.03 -39.30 -7.07
N ALA A 19 -11.24 -40.61 -7.19
CA ALA A 19 -10.31 -41.62 -6.69
C ALA A 19 -8.93 -41.48 -7.40
N PRO A 20 -7.81 -41.62 -6.67
CA PRO A 20 -6.48 -41.47 -7.27
C PRO A 20 -6.19 -42.60 -8.27
N ALA A 21 -5.53 -42.23 -9.37
CA ALA A 21 -5.14 -43.15 -10.43
C ALA A 21 -4.16 -44.23 -9.90
N LYS A 22 -4.55 -45.50 -10.03
CA LYS A 22 -3.66 -46.64 -9.73
C LYS A 22 -2.42 -46.58 -10.62
N LYS A 23 -1.24 -46.38 -10.01
CA LYS A 23 0.07 -46.55 -10.66
C LYS A 23 0.15 -47.96 -11.25
N ARG A 24 0.19 -48.08 -12.58
CA ARG A 24 0.53 -49.34 -13.26
C ARG A 24 2.00 -49.65 -12.98
N GLN A 25 2.26 -50.77 -12.30
CA GLN A 25 3.57 -51.38 -12.21
C GLN A 25 4.09 -51.70 -13.62
N ARG A 26 5.34 -51.33 -13.90
CA ARG A 26 6.09 -51.84 -15.06
C ARG A 26 6.48 -53.28 -14.74
N SER A 27 5.85 -54.25 -15.38
CA SER A 27 6.33 -55.64 -15.37
C SER A 27 7.32 -55.85 -16.52
N THR A 28 8.40 -56.53 -16.17
CA THR A 28 9.57 -56.90 -16.93
C THR A 28 9.27 -57.97 -17.99
N SER A 29 9.93 -57.87 -19.14
CA SER A 29 9.91 -58.92 -20.18
C SER A 29 10.62 -60.19 -19.69
N PRO A 30 10.08 -61.40 -19.94
CA PRO A 30 10.86 -62.63 -19.83
C PRO A 30 11.36 -63.09 -21.20
N SER A 31 12.64 -63.43 -21.23
CA SER A 31 13.37 -64.10 -22.30
C SER A 31 13.15 -65.62 -22.27
N GLY A 32 12.90 -66.22 -23.44
CA GLY A 32 13.57 -67.46 -23.87
C GLY A 32 13.01 -68.85 -23.51
N SER A 33 12.55 -69.55 -24.56
CA SER A 33 12.66 -71.00 -24.87
C SER A 33 11.80 -72.05 -24.15
N GLY A 34 11.08 -72.87 -24.94
CA GLY A 34 10.49 -74.16 -24.53
C GLY A 34 9.32 -74.62 -25.42
N ASN A 35 9.44 -75.83 -26.00
CA ASN A 35 8.62 -76.39 -27.09
C ASN A 35 7.19 -76.87 -26.74
N ALA A 36 6.30 -76.70 -27.73
CA ALA A 36 5.20 -77.56 -28.23
C ALA A 36 4.32 -78.42 -27.29
N SER A 37 3.00 -78.17 -27.29
CA SER A 37 1.96 -79.09 -27.85
C SER A 37 0.52 -78.58 -27.67
N GLY A 38 -0.21 -78.44 -28.78
CA GLY A 38 -1.64 -78.79 -28.97
C GLY A 38 -2.76 -78.22 -28.10
N SER A 39 -3.54 -77.28 -28.65
CA SER A 39 -5.01 -77.37 -28.80
C SER A 39 -5.55 -76.05 -29.36
N GLY A 40 -6.30 -76.11 -30.46
CA GLY A 40 -6.72 -74.94 -31.24
C GLY A 40 -7.90 -74.15 -30.66
N GLU A 41 -7.77 -72.83 -30.75
CA GLU A 41 -8.87 -71.86 -30.79
C GLU A 41 -8.49 -70.75 -31.80
N PRO A 42 -9.38 -70.31 -32.70
CA PRO A 42 -9.06 -69.24 -33.62
C PRO A 42 -9.08 -67.88 -32.89
N PRO A 43 -8.18 -66.94 -33.22
CA PRO A 43 -8.14 -65.64 -32.55
C PRO A 43 -9.39 -64.80 -32.89
N ARG A 44 -10.04 -64.27 -31.85
CA ARG A 44 -11.18 -63.34 -31.98
C ARG A 44 -10.77 -62.11 -32.81
N LYS A 45 -11.48 -61.86 -33.92
CA LYS A 45 -11.33 -60.65 -34.73
C LYS A 45 -11.56 -59.41 -33.86
N LEU A 46 -10.54 -58.56 -33.75
CA LEU A 46 -10.68 -57.21 -33.20
C LEU A 46 -11.72 -56.44 -34.02
N LYS A 47 -12.82 -56.03 -33.37
CA LYS A 47 -13.81 -55.12 -33.97
C LYS A 47 -13.11 -53.81 -34.33
N ARG A 48 -13.04 -53.49 -35.63
CA ARG A 48 -12.63 -52.16 -36.11
C ARG A 48 -13.53 -51.10 -35.45
N PRO A 49 -12.99 -50.00 -34.89
CA PRO A 49 -13.82 -48.91 -34.39
C PRO A 49 -14.74 -48.41 -35.51
N GLY A 50 -16.04 -48.48 -35.27
CA GLY A 50 -17.07 -48.02 -36.19
C GLY A 50 -16.86 -46.55 -36.56
N GLN A 51 -17.21 -46.22 -37.80
CA GLN A 51 -17.08 -44.94 -38.48
C GLN A 51 -18.01 -43.84 -37.91
N ARG A 52 -18.07 -43.69 -36.58
CA ARG A 52 -18.97 -42.76 -35.86
C ARG A 52 -18.26 -41.94 -34.77
N ALA A 53 -16.99 -41.60 -34.99
CA ALA A 53 -16.28 -40.63 -34.14
C ALA A 53 -15.26 -39.79 -34.93
N ARG A 54 -15.64 -39.34 -36.14
CA ARG A 54 -14.88 -38.29 -36.83
C ARG A 54 -15.64 -36.98 -36.61
N ILE A 55 -15.35 -36.32 -35.49
CA ILE A 55 -15.73 -34.93 -35.25
C ILE A 55 -15.25 -34.14 -36.47
N SER A 56 -16.18 -33.48 -37.17
CA SER A 56 -15.86 -32.75 -38.40
C SER A 56 -14.93 -31.57 -38.10
N GLU A 57 -14.18 -31.10 -39.10
CA GLU A 57 -13.28 -29.96 -38.93
C GLU A 57 -14.05 -28.69 -38.50
N ALA A 58 -15.25 -28.49 -39.05
CA ALA A 58 -16.17 -27.43 -38.65
C ALA A 58 -16.65 -27.55 -37.19
N GLU A 59 -16.89 -28.77 -36.70
CA GLU A 59 -17.31 -29.04 -35.33
C GLU A 59 -16.16 -28.83 -34.32
N ARG A 60 -14.91 -29.13 -34.71
CA ARG A 60 -13.72 -28.79 -33.92
C ARG A 60 -13.52 -27.28 -33.80
N GLU A 61 -13.75 -26.55 -34.89
CA GLU A 61 -13.64 -25.09 -34.91
C GLU A 61 -14.70 -24.43 -34.03
N GLN A 62 -15.96 -24.91 -34.08
CA GLN A 62 -17.03 -24.44 -33.19
C GLN A 62 -16.75 -24.72 -31.71
N ILE A 63 -16.19 -25.89 -31.37
CA ILE A 63 -15.79 -26.22 -29.99
C ILE A 63 -14.68 -25.26 -29.52
N ARG A 64 -13.70 -24.95 -30.38
CA ARG A 64 -12.61 -24.02 -30.07
C ARG A 64 -13.13 -22.59 -29.86
N GLN A 65 -14.02 -22.11 -30.71
CA GLN A 65 -14.64 -20.79 -30.55
C GLN A 65 -15.45 -20.69 -29.25
N ARG A 66 -16.26 -21.70 -28.92
CA ARG A 66 -17.00 -21.74 -27.64
C ARG A 66 -16.10 -21.85 -26.41
N ALA A 67 -14.91 -22.44 -26.54
CA ALA A 67 -13.93 -22.49 -25.46
C ALA A 67 -13.28 -21.11 -25.24
N LEU A 68 -12.86 -20.45 -26.34
CA LEU A 68 -12.31 -19.09 -26.29
C LEU A 68 -13.32 -18.06 -25.77
N GLU A 69 -14.59 -18.20 -26.14
CA GLU A 69 -15.66 -17.32 -25.67
C GLU A 69 -15.95 -17.52 -24.18
N ARG A 70 -15.98 -18.78 -23.70
CA ARG A 70 -16.07 -19.08 -22.27
C ARG A 70 -14.87 -18.56 -21.48
N GLU A 71 -13.66 -18.70 -22.01
CA GLU A 71 -12.45 -18.16 -21.40
C GLU A 71 -12.50 -16.63 -21.32
N ARG A 72 -12.94 -15.96 -22.40
CA ARG A 72 -13.13 -14.49 -22.41
C ARG A 72 -14.20 -14.05 -21.42
N GLN A 73 -15.33 -14.75 -21.34
CA GLN A 73 -16.39 -14.46 -20.36
C GLN A 73 -15.91 -14.67 -18.93
N ALA A 74 -15.18 -15.76 -18.66
CA ALA A 74 -14.59 -16.01 -17.34
C ALA A 74 -13.55 -14.94 -16.96
N GLN A 75 -12.71 -14.50 -17.90
CA GLN A 75 -11.78 -13.38 -17.69
C GLN A 75 -12.52 -12.07 -17.43
N GLN A 76 -13.60 -11.77 -18.17
CA GLN A 76 -14.42 -10.58 -17.95
C GLN A 76 -15.14 -10.60 -16.60
N GLN A 77 -15.68 -11.75 -16.20
CA GLN A 77 -16.31 -11.93 -14.88
C GLN A 77 -15.29 -11.77 -13.75
N ALA A 78 -14.13 -12.41 -13.86
CA ALA A 78 -13.04 -12.27 -12.88
C ALA A 78 -12.58 -10.80 -12.77
N ALA A 79 -12.40 -10.11 -13.90
CA ALA A 79 -12.04 -8.69 -13.91
C ALA A 79 -13.12 -7.80 -13.29
N ALA A 80 -14.40 -8.11 -13.51
CA ALA A 80 -15.53 -7.37 -12.93
C ALA A 80 -15.65 -7.60 -11.41
N GLU A 81 -15.47 -8.83 -10.94
CA GLU A 81 -15.42 -9.16 -9.51
C GLU A 81 -14.23 -8.48 -8.82
N GLU A 82 -13.05 -8.49 -9.45
CA GLU A 82 -11.87 -7.80 -8.95
C GLU A 82 -12.09 -6.28 -8.88
N LEU A 83 -12.69 -5.68 -9.91
CA LEU A 83 -13.05 -4.25 -9.89
C LEU A 83 -14.02 -3.91 -8.75
N LYS A 84 -15.01 -4.77 -8.51
CA LYS A 84 -15.98 -4.60 -7.42
C LYS A 84 -15.31 -4.70 -6.05
N GLN A 85 -14.40 -5.66 -5.85
CA GLN A 85 -13.60 -5.77 -4.63
C GLN A 85 -12.71 -4.54 -4.43
N ARG A 86 -12.06 -4.04 -5.49
CA ARG A 86 -11.21 -2.83 -5.45
C ARG A 86 -11.99 -1.58 -5.06
N SER A 87 -13.18 -1.37 -5.65
CA SER A 87 -14.06 -0.26 -5.25
C SER A 87 -14.41 -0.34 -3.77
N THR A 88 -14.76 -1.55 -3.31
CA THR A 88 -15.09 -1.79 -1.90
C THR A 88 -13.93 -1.42 -0.96
N ILE A 89 -12.69 -1.77 -1.31
CA ILE A 89 -11.50 -1.43 -0.50
C ILE A 89 -11.28 0.08 -0.47
N ASN A 90 -11.29 0.74 -1.64
CA ASN A 90 -11.15 2.20 -1.73
C ASN A 90 -12.22 2.93 -0.91
N ASP A 91 -13.46 2.45 -0.94
CA ASP A 91 -14.58 3.03 -0.19
C ASP A 91 -14.45 2.79 1.31
N VAL A 92 -13.91 1.65 1.74
CA VAL A 92 -13.57 1.37 3.15
C VAL A 92 -12.50 2.35 3.64
N VAL A 93 -11.43 2.58 2.88
CA VAL A 93 -10.38 3.54 3.25
C VAL A 93 -10.95 4.96 3.36
N LYS A 94 -11.71 5.40 2.35
CA LYS A 94 -12.39 6.71 2.36
C LYS A 94 -13.31 6.86 3.57
N ALA A 95 -14.18 5.88 3.81
CA ALA A 95 -15.12 5.87 4.92
C ALA A 95 -14.40 5.92 6.27
N HIS A 96 -13.28 5.20 6.41
CA HIS A 96 -12.47 5.23 7.62
C HIS A 96 -11.97 6.65 7.93
N TYR A 97 -11.29 7.31 6.98
CA TYR A 97 -10.78 8.67 7.19
C TYR A 97 -11.88 9.70 7.48
N ASN A 98 -13.06 9.52 6.87
CA ASN A 98 -14.24 10.34 7.13
C ASN A 98 -14.79 10.12 8.55
N ALA A 99 -14.76 8.88 9.05
CA ALA A 99 -15.27 8.51 10.36
C ALA A 99 -14.34 8.89 11.52
N VAL A 100 -13.02 9.02 11.30
CA VAL A 100 -12.07 9.40 12.36
C VAL A 100 -12.41 10.79 12.93
N PRO A 101 -12.83 10.89 14.22
CA PRO A 101 -13.27 12.15 14.80
C PRO A 101 -12.14 13.19 14.88
N GLU A 102 -12.47 14.46 14.65
CA GLU A 102 -11.48 15.53 14.82
C GLU A 102 -11.28 15.85 16.31
N ARG A 103 -10.32 15.18 16.93
CA ARG A 103 -9.88 15.51 18.29
C ARG A 103 -8.93 16.71 18.19
N GLY A 104 -9.39 17.90 18.61
CA GLY A 104 -8.75 19.20 18.37
C GLY A 104 -7.26 19.32 18.75
N ARG A 105 -6.61 20.43 18.38
CA ARG A 105 -5.15 20.64 18.56
C ARG A 105 -4.70 20.47 20.02
N GLU A 106 -5.47 20.99 20.98
CA GLU A 106 -5.11 20.91 22.40
C GLU A 106 -5.09 19.46 22.88
N TRP A 107 -6.16 18.69 22.60
CA TRP A 107 -6.23 17.27 22.93
C TRP A 107 -5.05 16.46 22.37
N ARG A 108 -4.63 16.75 21.13
CA ARG A 108 -3.46 16.09 20.51
C ARG A 108 -2.15 16.36 21.25
N LYS A 109 -2.06 17.44 22.04
CA LYS A 109 -0.87 17.80 22.81
C LYS A 109 -0.93 17.32 24.26
N THR A 110 -2.12 17.30 24.85
CA THR A 110 -2.31 17.02 26.28
C THR A 110 -2.63 15.54 26.53
N ASP A 111 -3.66 15.03 25.86
CA ASP A 111 -4.35 13.79 26.24
C ASP A 111 -4.11 12.61 25.31
N SER A 112 -3.57 12.85 24.10
CA SER A 112 -3.29 11.79 23.12
C SER A 112 -2.22 10.82 23.64
N ARG A 113 -2.53 9.52 23.60
CA ARG A 113 -1.58 8.44 23.94
C ARG A 113 -0.41 8.34 22.97
N ILE A 114 -0.60 8.80 21.74
CA ILE A 114 0.43 8.81 20.69
C ILE A 114 0.97 10.23 20.40
N LYS A 115 0.97 11.12 21.39
CA LYS A 115 1.40 12.52 21.22
C LYS A 115 2.86 12.65 20.77
N GLY A 116 3.75 11.81 21.29
CA GLY A 116 5.17 11.80 20.92
C GLY A 116 5.34 11.39 19.46
N LEU A 117 4.67 10.30 19.05
CA LEU A 117 4.63 9.86 17.65
C LEU A 117 4.08 10.94 16.72
N ARG A 118 2.98 11.61 17.09
CA ARG A 118 2.40 12.70 16.27
C ARG A 118 3.36 13.88 16.13
N SER A 119 4.03 14.28 17.20
CA SER A 119 5.03 15.35 17.15
C SER A 119 6.22 14.96 16.27
N PHE A 120 6.73 13.74 16.44
CA PHE A 120 7.86 13.21 15.67
C PHE A 120 7.56 13.10 14.18
N ASN A 121 6.44 12.47 13.80
CA ASN A 121 6.02 12.37 12.40
C ASN A 121 5.81 13.74 11.77
N ASN A 122 5.22 14.70 12.51
CA ASN A 122 5.08 16.05 12.00
C ASN A 122 6.43 16.77 11.86
N TRP A 123 7.38 16.52 12.75
CA TRP A 123 8.72 17.11 12.65
C TRP A 123 9.50 16.53 11.47
N VAL A 124 9.48 15.20 11.25
CA VAL A 124 10.08 14.58 10.05
C VAL A 124 9.49 15.20 8.79
N LYS A 125 8.15 15.30 8.68
CA LYS A 125 7.51 15.96 7.54
C LYS A 125 7.97 17.41 7.36
N SER A 126 8.12 18.18 8.45
CA SER A 126 8.66 19.54 8.37
C SER A 126 10.11 19.54 7.86
N CYS A 127 10.96 18.60 8.30
CA CYS A 127 12.33 18.49 7.81
C CYS A 127 12.37 18.23 6.30
N ILE A 128 11.58 17.27 5.81
CA ILE A 128 11.55 16.94 4.37
C ILE A 128 11.02 18.12 3.55
N ILE A 129 9.95 18.77 3.98
CA ILE A 129 9.41 19.95 3.29
C ILE A 129 10.46 21.06 3.27
N GLN A 130 11.02 21.45 4.41
CA GLN A 130 11.95 22.57 4.48
C GLN A 130 13.27 22.30 3.74
N LYS A 131 13.74 21.05 3.74
CA LYS A 131 15.00 20.66 3.09
C LYS A 131 14.90 20.56 1.57
N PHE A 132 13.76 20.08 1.05
CA PHE A 132 13.64 19.72 -0.36
C PHE A 132 12.65 20.56 -1.17
N SER A 133 11.85 21.42 -0.53
CA SER A 133 10.98 22.34 -1.26
C SER A 133 11.71 23.49 -1.96
N PRO A 134 12.81 24.06 -1.42
CA PRO A 134 13.46 25.18 -2.07
C PRO A 134 14.11 24.81 -3.42
N ASP A 135 14.13 25.77 -4.34
CA ASP A 135 14.89 25.65 -5.59
C ASP A 135 16.42 25.74 -5.37
N GLU A 136 17.20 25.42 -6.40
CA GLU A 136 18.68 25.40 -6.29
C GLU A 136 19.27 26.80 -6.01
N ASP A 137 18.57 27.86 -6.44
CA ASP A 137 18.96 29.24 -6.21
C ASP A 137 18.70 29.68 -4.75
N HIS A 138 17.84 28.97 -4.02
CA HIS A 138 17.54 29.17 -2.60
C HIS A 138 18.57 28.50 -1.68
N SER A 139 19.85 28.84 -1.86
CA SER A 139 20.93 28.34 -1.00
C SER A 139 20.84 28.90 0.44
N PRO A 140 21.22 28.12 1.48
CA PRO A 140 21.27 28.60 2.86
C PRO A 140 22.09 29.89 2.98
N GLY A 141 21.54 30.90 3.66
CA GLY A 141 22.16 32.23 3.78
C GLY A 141 22.07 33.12 2.54
N ALA A 142 21.39 32.71 1.45
CA ALA A 142 21.09 33.60 0.32
C ALA A 142 20.22 34.79 0.77
N MET A 143 19.20 34.51 1.59
CA MET A 143 18.31 35.54 2.15
C MET A 143 19.04 36.51 3.09
N GLU A 144 19.99 36.02 3.90
CA GLU A 144 20.86 36.85 4.76
C GLU A 144 21.82 37.73 3.94
N ARG A 145 22.18 37.28 2.73
CA ARG A 145 23.01 38.00 1.74
C ARG A 145 22.20 38.88 0.77
N GLY A 146 20.87 38.97 0.94
CA GLY A 146 19.98 39.75 0.06
C GLY A 146 19.80 39.17 -1.34
N ILE A 147 20.24 37.91 -1.57
CA ILE A 147 20.06 37.18 -2.81
C ILE A 147 18.73 36.45 -2.72
N THR A 148 17.74 36.90 -3.47
CA THR A 148 16.45 36.23 -3.61
C THR A 148 16.17 36.09 -5.09
N SER A 149 15.91 34.87 -5.57
CA SER A 149 15.46 34.66 -6.95
C SER A 149 14.12 35.38 -7.23
N GLY A 150 13.38 35.75 -6.18
CA GLY A 150 12.01 36.25 -6.27
C GLY A 150 10.99 35.18 -6.65
N ASN A 151 11.46 33.96 -6.96
CA ASN A 151 10.63 32.82 -7.30
C ASN A 151 9.89 32.35 -6.06
N LYS A 152 8.61 32.03 -6.25
CA LYS A 152 7.77 31.43 -5.22
C LYS A 152 7.36 30.03 -5.67
N LEU A 153 7.08 29.17 -4.71
CA LEU A 153 6.76 27.76 -4.95
C LEU A 153 5.31 27.57 -5.38
N LEU A 154 5.11 26.72 -6.38
CA LEU A 154 3.86 26.07 -6.74
C LEU A 154 3.89 24.64 -6.22
N VAL A 155 2.98 24.32 -5.30
CA VAL A 155 2.94 23.04 -4.60
C VAL A 155 1.67 22.27 -4.96
N LEU A 156 1.84 21.00 -5.30
CA LEU A 156 0.75 20.03 -5.43
C LEU A 156 0.88 19.00 -4.30
N ASP A 157 -0.15 18.88 -3.46
CA ASP A 157 -0.18 17.94 -2.34
C ASP A 157 -1.24 16.86 -2.60
N ILE A 158 -0.78 15.67 -3.01
CA ILE A 158 -1.63 14.53 -3.34
C ILE A 158 -1.84 13.68 -2.08
N GLY A 159 -3.10 13.41 -1.73
CA GLY A 159 -3.46 12.83 -0.45
C GLY A 159 -3.32 13.84 0.68
N CYS A 160 -3.73 15.09 0.45
CA CYS A 160 -3.57 16.17 1.43
C CYS A 160 -4.39 15.96 2.72
N GLY A 161 -5.36 15.04 2.69
CA GLY A 161 -6.27 14.73 3.77
C GLY A 161 -6.94 15.99 4.30
N LYS A 162 -7.02 16.09 5.63
CA LYS A 162 -7.64 17.20 6.37
C LYS A 162 -6.77 18.47 6.40
N GLY A 163 -5.80 18.62 5.49
CA GLY A 163 -4.85 19.74 5.44
C GLY A 163 -3.85 19.74 6.59
N GLY A 164 -3.25 18.59 6.91
CA GLY A 164 -2.28 18.45 8.03
C GLY A 164 -0.96 19.21 7.83
N ASP A 165 -0.62 19.49 6.57
CA ASP A 165 0.67 20.06 6.18
C ASP A 165 0.59 21.53 5.74
N LEU A 166 -0.60 22.13 5.70
CA LEU A 166 -0.80 23.55 5.34
C LEU A 166 0.09 24.51 6.15
N PHE A 167 0.22 24.28 7.46
CA PHE A 167 1.06 25.12 8.32
C PHE A 167 2.56 24.88 8.11
N LYS A 168 2.95 23.70 7.61
CA LYS A 168 4.34 23.40 7.25
C LYS A 168 4.74 24.13 5.98
N TRP A 169 3.85 24.10 4.97
CA TRP A 169 4.02 24.88 3.75
C TRP A 169 4.07 26.38 3.99
N GLN A 170 3.30 26.89 4.97
CA GLN A 170 3.39 28.29 5.39
C GLN A 170 4.76 28.64 6.00
N GLN A 171 5.45 27.65 6.57
CA GLN A 171 6.78 27.80 7.18
C GLN A 171 7.92 27.30 6.28
N ALA A 172 7.65 27.01 5.01
CA ALA A 172 8.70 26.62 4.08
C ALA A 172 9.71 27.78 3.93
N PRO A 173 11.02 27.49 3.74
CA PRO A 173 12.04 28.53 3.63
C PRO A 173 11.81 29.45 2.42
N GLN A 174 11.44 28.85 1.29
CA GLN A 174 10.97 29.57 0.12
C GLN A 174 9.45 29.77 0.21
N THR A 175 9.00 31.00 -0.08
CA THR A 175 7.58 31.36 0.00
C THR A 175 6.76 30.60 -1.04
N VAL A 176 5.65 30.02 -0.61
CA VAL A 176 4.65 29.38 -1.49
C VAL A 176 3.75 30.47 -2.09
N ASP A 177 3.47 30.39 -3.39
CA ASP A 177 2.46 31.22 -4.06
C ASP A 177 1.12 30.49 -4.16
N LEU A 178 1.16 29.22 -4.60
CA LEU A 178 0.00 28.37 -4.83
C LEU A 178 0.20 27.01 -4.16
N TYR A 179 -0.84 26.56 -3.46
CA TYR A 179 -0.99 25.21 -2.94
C TYR A 179 -2.24 24.57 -3.54
N VAL A 180 -2.09 23.40 -4.16
CA VAL A 180 -3.22 22.61 -4.66
C VAL A 180 -3.27 21.31 -3.86
N GLY A 181 -4.33 21.12 -3.08
CA GLY A 181 -4.56 19.89 -2.31
C GLY A 181 -5.56 18.97 -3.01
N LEU A 182 -5.16 17.72 -3.24
CA LEU A 182 -6.01 16.68 -3.83
C LEU A 182 -6.20 15.54 -2.84
N ASP A 183 -7.42 15.03 -2.70
CA ASP A 183 -7.70 13.87 -1.85
C ASP A 183 -8.97 13.14 -2.34
N PRO A 184 -9.02 11.81 -2.31
CA PRO A 184 -10.22 11.07 -2.72
C PRO A 184 -11.41 11.21 -1.74
N ALA A 185 -11.18 11.67 -0.50
CA ALA A 185 -12.22 11.81 0.51
C ALA A 185 -12.77 13.25 0.60
N GLU A 186 -14.02 13.45 0.20
CA GLU A 186 -14.68 14.77 0.18
C GLU A 186 -14.71 15.47 1.54
N VAL A 187 -15.05 14.75 2.61
CA VAL A 187 -15.07 15.30 3.97
C VAL A 187 -13.68 15.79 4.38
N SER A 188 -12.61 15.10 3.98
CA SER A 188 -11.23 15.53 4.23
C SER A 188 -10.91 16.84 3.51
N ILE A 189 -11.34 16.97 2.25
CA ILE A 189 -11.18 18.20 1.45
C ILE A 189 -11.93 19.38 2.08
N ASP A 190 -13.17 19.19 2.54
CA ASP A 190 -13.92 20.26 3.20
C ASP A 190 -13.28 20.71 4.50
N GLN A 191 -12.78 19.77 5.31
CA GLN A 191 -12.02 20.09 6.52
C GLN A 191 -10.70 20.81 6.21
N ALA A 192 -10.02 20.45 5.12
CA ALA A 192 -8.82 21.15 4.67
C ALA A 192 -9.13 22.60 4.26
N ARG A 193 -10.24 22.82 3.53
CA ARG A 193 -10.74 24.16 3.17
C ARG A 193 -11.04 25.00 4.42
N GLU A 194 -11.74 24.43 5.40
CA GLU A 194 -12.05 25.11 6.66
C GLU A 194 -10.80 25.48 7.44
N ARG A 195 -9.84 24.55 7.54
CA ARG A 195 -8.55 24.80 8.19
C ARG A 195 -7.79 25.93 7.51
N TYR A 196 -7.74 25.94 6.19
CA TYR A 196 -7.12 27.01 5.42
C TYR A 196 -7.84 28.36 5.63
N ARG A 197 -9.18 28.41 5.59
CA ARG A 197 -9.97 29.61 5.93
C ARG A 197 -9.67 30.14 7.34
N SER A 198 -9.55 29.24 8.32
CA SER A 198 -9.16 29.58 9.69
C SER A 198 -7.75 30.20 9.75
N MET A 199 -6.80 29.69 8.95
CA MET A 199 -5.46 30.25 8.84
C MET A 199 -5.49 31.67 8.25
N ILE A 200 -6.30 31.92 7.21
CA ILE A 200 -6.50 33.27 6.65
C ILE A 200 -7.06 34.21 7.73
N ASN A 201 -8.13 33.81 8.42
CA ASN A 201 -8.84 34.65 9.39
C ASN A 201 -7.99 35.02 10.61
N ARG A 202 -7.03 34.17 11.00
CA ARG A 202 -6.05 34.46 12.07
C ARG A 202 -4.86 35.29 11.58
N GLY A 203 -4.90 35.75 10.32
CA GLY A 203 -3.81 36.48 9.67
C GLY A 203 -2.59 35.61 9.34
N GLY A 204 -2.65 34.29 9.38
CA GLY A 204 -1.45 33.47 9.14
C GLY A 204 -0.36 33.60 10.23
N GLY A 205 -0.64 34.26 11.36
CA GLY A 205 0.27 34.32 12.51
C GLY A 205 -0.02 33.18 13.48
N GLY A 206 0.73 32.08 13.40
CA GLY A 206 0.70 31.00 14.40
C GLY A 206 1.30 31.37 15.77
N GLY A 207 1.51 32.64 16.06
CA GLY A 207 2.08 33.13 17.31
C GLY A 207 1.00 33.43 18.35
N ARG A 208 0.97 32.65 19.44
CA ARG A 208 0.32 33.03 20.70
C ARG A 208 0.71 34.46 21.07
N GLY A 209 -0.26 35.26 21.50
CA GLY A 209 -0.09 36.65 21.91
C GLY A 209 1.14 36.88 22.79
N GLY A 210 2.08 37.66 22.27
CA GLY A 210 3.09 38.36 23.05
C GLY A 210 2.71 39.83 23.07
N ARG A 211 2.30 40.34 24.24
CA ARG A 211 2.35 41.78 24.51
C ARG A 211 3.81 42.22 24.39
N GLY A 212 4.12 43.09 23.43
CA GLY A 212 5.35 43.87 23.41
C GLY A 212 6.19 43.72 22.13
N GLY A 213 6.38 44.84 21.42
CA GLY A 213 7.44 44.99 20.42
C GLY A 213 7.02 45.70 19.14
N HIS A 214 7.30 47.00 19.06
CA HIS A 214 7.11 47.86 17.88
C HIS A 214 8.08 47.54 16.71
N HIS A 215 8.06 46.31 16.19
CA HIS A 215 8.71 45.98 14.91
C HIS A 215 7.74 45.22 14.03
N ARG A 216 6.89 45.96 13.31
CA ARG A 216 5.92 45.42 12.33
C ARG A 216 6.69 44.77 11.18
N ARG A 217 7.04 43.48 11.31
CA ARG A 217 7.24 42.63 10.13
C ARG A 217 5.89 42.60 9.39
N PRO A 218 5.83 42.95 8.10
CA PRO A 218 4.59 42.87 7.34
C PRO A 218 4.04 41.44 7.41
N HIS A 219 2.74 41.31 7.63
CA HIS A 219 2.04 40.03 7.63
C HIS A 219 2.41 39.27 6.35
N GLN A 220 3.05 38.11 6.48
CA GLN A 220 3.30 37.28 5.31
C GLN A 220 1.95 36.87 4.74
N ARG A 221 1.71 37.24 3.47
CA ARG A 221 0.51 36.81 2.76
C ARG A 221 0.54 35.29 2.72
N ILE A 222 -0.53 34.68 3.21
CA ILE A 222 -0.76 33.25 3.03
C ILE A 222 -0.86 32.95 1.53
N PHE A 223 -0.29 31.83 1.10
CA PHE A 223 -0.37 31.35 -0.28
C PHE A 223 -1.83 31.17 -0.72
N GLU A 224 -2.10 31.27 -2.01
CA GLU A 224 -3.40 30.86 -2.56
C GLU A 224 -3.54 29.34 -2.41
N ALA A 225 -4.72 28.86 -2.00
CA ALA A 225 -5.00 27.43 -1.94
C ALA A 225 -6.24 27.04 -2.76
N ARG A 226 -6.14 25.90 -3.44
CA ARG A 226 -7.22 25.23 -4.16
C ARG A 226 -7.31 23.78 -3.66
N PHE A 227 -8.53 23.28 -3.46
CA PHE A 227 -8.76 21.93 -2.93
C PHE A 227 -9.78 21.19 -3.78
N HIS A 228 -9.46 19.98 -4.22
CA HIS A 228 -10.30 19.19 -5.11
C HIS A 228 -10.41 17.73 -4.64
N VAL A 229 -11.61 17.18 -4.76
CA VAL A 229 -11.83 15.74 -4.55
C VAL A 229 -11.37 15.01 -5.80
N LYS A 230 -10.42 14.10 -5.67
CA LYS A 230 -9.86 13.37 -6.83
C LYS A 230 -9.21 12.05 -6.42
N ASP A 231 -9.56 10.96 -7.10
CA ASP A 231 -8.78 9.71 -7.02
C ASP A 231 -7.53 9.84 -7.89
N CYS A 232 -6.41 10.16 -7.25
CA CYS A 232 -5.13 10.38 -7.92
C CYS A 232 -4.39 9.07 -8.26
N TYR A 233 -4.98 7.90 -7.95
CA TYR A 233 -4.39 6.59 -8.24
C TYR A 233 -5.04 5.92 -9.45
N ALA A 234 -6.33 6.16 -9.70
CA ALA A 234 -7.05 5.58 -10.83
C ALA A 234 -7.28 6.56 -11.97
N GLU A 235 -7.29 7.87 -11.72
CA GLU A 235 -7.66 8.88 -12.70
C GLU A 235 -6.50 9.84 -13.00
N SER A 236 -6.51 10.44 -14.20
CA SER A 236 -5.63 11.57 -14.52
C SER A 236 -6.06 12.81 -13.75
N ILE A 237 -5.10 13.58 -13.22
CA ILE A 237 -5.36 14.90 -12.59
C ILE A 237 -5.37 16.07 -13.58
N GLU A 238 -5.09 15.80 -14.86
CA GLU A 238 -5.07 16.81 -15.93
C GLU A 238 -6.45 17.44 -16.17
N ASP A 239 -7.54 16.79 -15.80
CA ASP A 239 -8.89 17.34 -15.92
C ASP A 239 -9.12 18.55 -14.99
N ILE A 240 -8.33 18.70 -13.94
CA ILE A 240 -8.44 19.83 -12.99
C ILE A 240 -7.89 21.12 -13.63
N ASP A 241 -8.73 22.16 -13.72
CA ASP A 241 -8.40 23.42 -14.39
C ASP A 241 -7.10 24.07 -13.86
N ILE A 242 -6.92 24.13 -12.53
CA ILE A 242 -5.73 24.76 -11.94
C ILE A 242 -4.45 23.96 -12.26
N VAL A 243 -4.54 22.64 -12.39
CA VAL A 243 -3.41 21.78 -12.77
C VAL A 243 -2.99 22.08 -14.21
N ARG A 244 -3.97 22.22 -15.14
CA ARG A 244 -3.69 22.63 -16.53
C ARG A 244 -3.10 24.03 -16.63
N GLN A 245 -3.60 24.96 -15.82
CA GLN A 245 -3.11 26.34 -15.80
C GLN A 245 -1.65 26.41 -15.34
N VAL A 246 -1.26 25.67 -14.30
CA VAL A 246 0.13 25.56 -13.85
C VAL A 246 0.98 24.87 -14.92
N GLY A 247 0.52 23.73 -15.41
CA GLY A 247 1.15 22.94 -16.46
C GLY A 247 1.10 21.45 -16.13
N PHE A 248 0.75 20.64 -17.13
CA PHE A 248 0.76 19.19 -17.04
C PHE A 248 1.28 18.61 -18.36
N SER A 249 2.17 17.62 -18.30
CA SER A 249 2.70 16.90 -19.45
C SER A 249 2.42 15.40 -19.31
N ALA A 250 1.51 14.87 -20.12
CA ALA A 250 1.28 13.43 -20.20
C ALA A 250 2.45 12.67 -20.88
N SER A 251 3.44 13.39 -21.43
CA SER A 251 4.61 12.81 -22.07
C SER A 251 5.78 12.68 -21.10
N ASN A 252 6.64 11.69 -21.31
CA ASN A 252 7.88 11.56 -20.53
C ASN A 252 8.89 12.68 -20.82
N VAL A 253 8.61 13.61 -21.74
CA VAL A 253 9.45 14.78 -21.98
C VAL A 253 9.23 15.81 -20.87
N SER A 254 10.33 16.23 -20.25
CA SER A 254 10.30 17.18 -19.13
C SER A 254 9.89 18.57 -19.61
N SER A 255 8.93 19.16 -18.91
CA SER A 255 8.34 20.46 -19.23
C SER A 255 8.99 21.58 -18.40
N SER A 256 9.13 22.77 -18.98
CA SER A 256 9.55 23.96 -18.21
C SER A 256 8.42 24.54 -17.35
N ARG A 257 7.17 24.16 -17.64
CA ARG A 257 5.98 24.48 -16.85
C ARG A 257 5.58 23.29 -15.98
N GLY A 258 4.98 23.57 -14.83
CA GLY A 258 4.55 22.58 -13.85
C GLY A 258 4.76 23.07 -12.43
N PHE A 259 4.42 22.23 -11.47
CA PHE A 259 4.66 22.45 -10.06
C PHE A 259 6.15 22.30 -9.72
N ASP A 260 6.60 23.06 -8.73
CA ASP A 260 7.96 22.97 -8.17
C ASP A 260 8.10 21.73 -7.29
N VAL A 261 7.03 21.41 -6.56
CA VAL A 261 7.00 20.31 -5.61
C VAL A 261 5.68 19.56 -5.72
N VAL A 262 5.77 18.23 -5.80
CA VAL A 262 4.66 17.32 -5.55
C VAL A 262 4.93 16.58 -4.24
N SER A 263 4.00 16.64 -3.29
CA SER A 263 4.09 15.90 -2.02
C SER A 263 3.08 14.77 -1.93
N MET A 264 3.54 13.63 -1.39
CA MET A 264 2.70 12.48 -1.04
C MET A 264 3.08 11.94 0.34
N MET A 265 2.44 12.48 1.38
CA MET A 265 2.75 12.14 2.78
C MET A 265 1.81 11.06 3.29
N PHE A 266 2.32 9.83 3.47
CA PHE A 266 1.57 8.68 3.99
C PHE A 266 0.35 8.26 3.14
N CYS A 267 0.45 8.38 1.82
CA CYS A 267 -0.66 8.05 0.91
C CYS A 267 -0.24 7.19 -0.30
N MET A 268 1.05 7.17 -0.65
CA MET A 268 1.54 6.50 -1.86
C MET A 268 1.32 4.98 -1.87
N HIS A 269 1.39 4.34 -0.70
CA HIS A 269 1.24 2.89 -0.56
C HIS A 269 -0.15 2.39 -0.97
N TYR A 270 -1.18 3.23 -0.99
CA TYR A 270 -2.51 2.84 -1.50
C TYR A 270 -2.50 2.56 -3.02
N ALA A 271 -1.57 3.16 -3.77
CA ALA A 271 -1.44 2.92 -5.21
C ALA A 271 -0.88 1.53 -5.54
N PHE A 272 -0.16 0.91 -4.60
CA PHE A 272 0.50 -0.39 -4.79
C PHE A 272 -0.45 -1.59 -4.72
N GLU A 273 -1.76 -1.35 -4.64
CA GLU A 273 -2.79 -2.37 -4.89
C GLU A 273 -2.60 -3.06 -6.24
N SER A 274 -2.23 -2.31 -7.28
CA SER A 274 -1.99 -2.86 -8.61
C SER A 274 -0.95 -2.03 -9.38
N GLU A 275 -0.29 -2.66 -10.35
CA GLU A 275 0.65 -1.96 -11.23
C GLU A 275 0.00 -0.77 -11.96
N ALA A 276 -1.24 -0.93 -12.42
CA ALA A 276 -1.97 0.11 -13.14
C ALA A 276 -2.13 1.37 -12.28
N LYS A 277 -2.49 1.23 -11.00
CA LYS A 277 -2.63 2.34 -10.05
C LYS A 277 -1.28 3.00 -9.73
N ALA A 278 -0.25 2.20 -9.48
CA ALA A 278 1.11 2.72 -9.23
C ALA A 278 1.63 3.53 -10.43
N ARG A 279 1.42 3.04 -11.66
CA ARG A 279 1.80 3.74 -12.89
C ARG A 279 0.96 4.99 -13.14
N GLN A 280 -0.34 4.97 -12.86
CA GLN A 280 -1.19 6.16 -13.01
C GLN A 280 -0.84 7.23 -11.98
N MET A 281 -0.55 6.86 -10.75
CA MET A 281 0.00 7.76 -9.73
C MET A 281 1.31 8.41 -10.19
N LEU A 282 2.27 7.63 -10.70
CA LEU A 282 3.53 8.17 -11.22
C LEU A 282 3.32 9.09 -12.44
N LYS A 283 2.37 8.79 -13.33
CA LYS A 283 1.96 9.70 -14.42
C LYS A 283 1.48 11.05 -13.88
N ASN A 284 0.63 11.02 -12.85
CA ASN A 284 0.12 12.24 -12.24
C ASN A 284 1.24 13.07 -11.58
N VAL A 285 2.13 12.41 -10.83
CA VAL A 285 3.27 13.06 -10.18
C VAL A 285 4.23 13.66 -11.20
N ALA A 286 4.74 12.85 -12.13
CA ALA A 286 5.76 13.28 -13.08
C ALA A 286 5.21 14.26 -14.13
N GLY A 287 3.94 14.09 -14.52
CA GLY A 287 3.27 14.99 -15.45
C GLY A 287 2.99 16.36 -14.87
N ALA A 288 2.76 16.46 -13.56
CA ALA A 288 2.59 17.73 -12.87
C ALA A 288 3.90 18.47 -12.57
N LEU A 289 5.04 17.76 -12.48
CA LEU A 289 6.32 18.37 -12.17
C LEU A 289 6.96 19.07 -13.37
N LYS A 290 7.49 20.27 -13.13
CA LYS A 290 8.43 20.89 -14.07
C LYS A 290 9.80 20.20 -13.98
N LYS A 291 10.67 20.43 -14.97
CA LYS A 291 12.08 20.03 -14.90
C LYS A 291 12.76 20.64 -13.67
N GLY A 292 13.50 19.83 -12.93
CA GLY A 292 14.10 20.16 -11.64
C GLY A 292 13.12 20.16 -10.47
N GLY A 293 11.83 19.88 -10.69
CA GLY A 293 10.83 19.77 -9.63
C GLY A 293 11.08 18.56 -8.72
N ARG A 294 10.61 18.64 -7.47
CA ARG A 294 10.84 17.61 -6.45
C ARG A 294 9.58 16.81 -6.15
N PHE A 295 9.69 15.49 -6.15
CA PHE A 295 8.69 14.59 -5.62
C PHE A 295 9.12 14.11 -4.23
N ILE A 296 8.41 14.55 -3.19
CA ILE A 296 8.72 14.22 -1.80
C ILE A 296 7.61 13.38 -1.17
N GLY A 297 7.97 12.49 -0.24
CA GLY A 297 6.97 11.68 0.44
C GLY A 297 7.49 10.93 1.65
N CYS A 298 6.54 10.33 2.37
CA CYS A 298 6.79 9.43 3.49
C CYS A 298 5.94 8.17 3.33
N ILE A 299 6.53 6.99 3.46
CA ILE A 299 5.85 5.70 3.26
C ILE A 299 6.33 4.64 4.26
N PRO A 300 5.54 3.59 4.51
CA PRO A 300 6.00 2.38 5.17
C PRO A 300 7.26 1.82 4.53
N ASN A 301 8.22 1.40 5.36
CA ASN A 301 9.51 0.86 4.93
C ASN A 301 9.37 -0.62 4.53
N SER A 302 9.56 -0.94 3.24
CA SER A 302 9.53 -2.33 2.78
C SER A 302 10.61 -3.20 3.39
N ASP A 303 11.76 -2.64 3.77
CA ASP A 303 12.87 -3.43 4.32
C ASP A 303 12.52 -3.91 5.74
N VAL A 304 11.85 -3.05 6.53
CA VAL A 304 11.31 -3.41 7.84
C VAL A 304 10.23 -4.48 7.69
N ILE A 305 9.31 -4.31 6.72
CA ILE A 305 8.26 -5.28 6.44
C ILE A 305 8.86 -6.63 6.05
N SER A 306 9.83 -6.64 5.13
CA SER A 306 10.50 -7.84 4.63
C SER A 306 11.19 -8.59 5.76
N ALA A 307 11.97 -7.88 6.60
CA ALA A 307 12.66 -8.46 7.75
C ALA A 307 11.68 -9.08 8.77
N LYS A 308 10.54 -8.43 9.03
CA LYS A 308 9.50 -8.97 9.93
C LYS A 308 8.82 -10.20 9.34
N VAL A 309 8.56 -10.22 8.04
CA VAL A 309 8.00 -11.36 7.31
C VAL A 309 8.96 -12.55 7.30
N GLU A 310 10.24 -12.33 7.00
CA GLU A 310 11.27 -13.38 7.04
C GLU A 310 11.39 -13.99 8.44
N ALA A 311 11.46 -13.15 9.47
CA ALA A 311 11.53 -13.61 10.86
C ALA A 311 10.30 -14.45 11.25
N PHE A 312 9.11 -14.02 10.83
CA PHE A 312 7.87 -14.76 11.03
C PHE A 312 7.90 -16.12 10.32
N ASN A 313 8.23 -16.15 9.03
CA ASN A 313 8.23 -17.37 8.24
C ASN A 313 9.27 -18.38 8.73
N LYS A 314 10.45 -17.91 9.14
CA LYS A 314 11.47 -18.75 9.78
C LYS A 314 10.96 -19.39 11.07
N ARG A 315 10.31 -18.61 11.94
CA ARG A 315 9.70 -19.11 13.18
C ARG A 315 8.63 -20.17 12.90
N MET A 316 7.80 -19.95 11.88
CA MET A 316 6.77 -20.91 11.49
C MET A 316 7.36 -22.19 10.92
N GLU A 317 8.44 -22.11 10.15
CA GLU A 317 9.16 -23.28 9.63
C GLU A 317 9.79 -24.09 10.78
N GLU A 318 10.43 -23.42 11.74
CA GLU A 318 10.99 -24.06 12.94
C GLU A 318 9.90 -24.75 13.78
N LYS A 319 8.75 -24.09 13.98
CA LYS A 319 7.57 -24.66 14.67
C LYS A 319 7.04 -25.90 13.94
N LYS A 320 6.94 -25.86 12.60
CA LYS A 320 6.55 -27.02 11.77
C LYS A 320 7.55 -28.18 11.89
N LYS A 321 8.86 -27.89 11.82
CA LYS A 321 9.92 -28.89 12.00
C LYS A 321 9.89 -29.52 13.40
N ALA A 322 9.67 -28.71 14.43
CA ALA A 322 9.55 -29.19 15.81
C ALA A 322 8.30 -30.09 15.99
N LYS A 323 7.16 -29.72 15.40
CA LYS A 323 5.93 -30.53 15.43
C LYS A 323 6.12 -31.87 14.70
N ALA A 324 6.69 -31.84 13.50
CA ALA A 324 7.00 -33.06 12.74
C ALA A 324 8.00 -33.98 13.47
N ALA A 325 9.01 -33.40 14.13
CA ALA A 325 9.96 -34.17 14.93
C ALA A 325 9.33 -34.77 16.20
N ALA A 326 8.36 -34.08 16.82
CA ALA A 326 7.61 -34.60 17.96
C ALA A 326 6.66 -35.74 17.55
N GLU A 327 5.96 -35.61 16.42
CA GLU A 327 5.12 -36.66 15.84
C GLU A 327 5.93 -37.89 15.41
N TYR A 328 7.17 -37.70 14.92
CA TYR A 328 8.06 -38.82 14.62
C TYR A 328 8.54 -39.55 15.89
N LYS A 329 8.77 -38.82 17.00
CA LYS A 329 9.22 -39.41 18.27
C LYS A 329 8.08 -40.11 19.03
N ASN A 330 6.85 -39.60 18.91
CA ASN A 330 5.65 -40.17 19.49
C ASN A 330 4.62 -40.38 18.36
N PRO A 331 4.78 -41.42 17.53
CA PRO A 331 3.81 -41.71 16.51
C PRO A 331 2.44 -41.96 17.17
N PRO A 332 1.34 -41.41 16.62
CA PRO A 332 0.02 -41.74 17.13
C PRO A 332 -0.14 -43.26 17.10
N ALA A 333 -0.56 -43.83 18.24
CA ALA A 333 -0.79 -45.26 18.34
C ALA A 333 -1.70 -45.68 17.18
N SER A 334 -1.25 -46.64 16.37
CA SER A 334 -2.10 -47.26 15.36
C SER A 334 -3.19 -48.01 16.11
N ASP A 335 -4.34 -47.38 16.29
CA ASP A 335 -5.48 -48.04 16.90
C ASP A 335 -6.05 -49.04 15.89
N SER A 336 -5.49 -50.25 15.92
CA SER A 336 -6.08 -51.43 15.30
C SER A 336 -7.09 -52.02 16.28
N SER A 337 -8.18 -51.31 16.53
CA SER A 337 -9.37 -51.88 17.13
C SER A 337 -10.60 -51.29 16.45
N ALA A 338 -11.06 -52.00 15.42
CA ALA A 338 -12.36 -51.75 14.82
C ALA A 338 -13.45 -52.24 15.78
N GLU A 339 -13.79 -51.43 16.77
CA GLU A 339 -15.08 -51.55 17.45
C GLU A 339 -16.00 -50.44 16.95
N LYS A 340 -17.07 -50.87 16.27
CA LYS A 340 -18.16 -50.02 15.83
C LYS A 340 -18.96 -49.59 17.06
N GLU A 341 -18.74 -48.37 17.53
CA GLU A 341 -19.74 -47.69 18.34
C GLU A 341 -20.60 -46.74 17.49
N ALA A 342 -21.90 -46.78 17.78
CA ALA A 342 -22.99 -46.11 17.09
C ALA A 342 -22.90 -44.57 17.20
N PRO A 343 -23.53 -43.81 16.28
CA PRO A 343 -23.36 -42.37 16.21
C PRO A 343 -24.07 -41.70 17.39
N LYS A 344 -23.33 -40.96 18.20
CA LYS A 344 -23.89 -39.91 19.05
C LYS A 344 -23.86 -38.61 18.27
N GLU A 345 -25.05 -38.05 18.10
CA GLU A 345 -25.31 -36.67 17.69
C GLU A 345 -24.62 -35.67 18.62
N ASP A 346 -24.32 -34.53 18.02
CA ASP A 346 -24.02 -33.23 18.62
C ASP A 346 -22.68 -33.07 19.33
N GLY A 347 -21.69 -32.60 18.57
CA GLY A 347 -20.42 -32.09 19.06
C GLY A 347 -19.68 -31.39 17.94
N GLU A 348 -19.87 -30.08 17.87
CA GLU A 348 -19.11 -29.05 17.14
C GLU A 348 -17.93 -29.57 16.31
N LEU A 349 -18.06 -29.45 14.98
CA LEU A 349 -16.91 -29.47 14.07
C LEU A 349 -15.90 -28.44 14.61
N GLU A 350 -14.76 -28.89 15.14
CA GLU A 350 -13.61 -28.03 15.37
C GLU A 350 -13.29 -27.35 14.02
N GLU A 351 -13.69 -26.08 13.92
CA GLU A 351 -13.23 -25.18 12.88
C GLU A 351 -11.70 -25.23 12.90
N GLY A 352 -11.11 -25.79 11.85
CA GLY A 352 -9.67 -25.96 11.76
C GLY A 352 -8.95 -24.66 12.12
N GLU A 353 -8.00 -24.77 13.05
CA GLU A 353 -7.18 -23.66 13.54
C GLU A 353 -6.81 -22.72 12.37
N ALA A 354 -7.31 -21.48 12.38
CA ALA A 354 -6.97 -20.51 11.36
C ALA A 354 -5.44 -20.40 11.25
N GLU A 355 -4.89 -20.56 10.04
CA GLU A 355 -3.44 -20.51 9.84
C GLU A 355 -2.87 -19.21 10.43
N GLU A 356 -1.88 -19.34 11.32
CA GLU A 356 -1.18 -18.19 11.90
C GLU A 356 -0.61 -17.34 10.75
N THR A 357 -1.00 -16.07 10.66
CA THR A 357 -0.52 -15.14 9.62
C THR A 357 0.53 -14.18 10.18
N ALA A 358 1.33 -13.59 9.28
CA ALA A 358 2.37 -12.63 9.68
C ALA A 358 1.74 -11.41 10.34
N SER A 359 2.06 -11.19 11.62
CA SER A 359 1.56 -10.07 12.41
C SER A 359 2.61 -9.61 13.42
N TRP A 360 2.75 -8.30 13.59
CA TRP A 360 3.64 -7.70 14.57
C TRP A 360 3.13 -6.32 14.99
N GLY A 361 3.74 -5.76 16.03
CA GLY A 361 3.39 -4.46 16.57
C GLY A 361 3.63 -4.40 18.06
N ASN A 362 3.08 -3.37 18.68
CA ASN A 362 3.10 -3.15 20.12
C ASN A 362 1.73 -2.62 20.58
N GLU A 363 1.65 -2.00 21.76
CA GLU A 363 0.39 -1.49 22.29
C GLU A 363 -0.23 -0.34 21.47
N ILE A 364 0.54 0.36 20.64
CA ILE A 364 0.07 1.52 19.88
C ILE A 364 -0.13 1.23 18.39
N TYR A 365 0.62 0.30 17.78
CA TYR A 365 0.49 -0.01 16.35
C TYR A 365 0.51 -1.52 16.09
N ARG A 366 -0.11 -1.95 15.00
CA ARG A 366 -0.08 -3.34 14.54
C ARG A 366 -0.13 -3.40 13.02
N VAL A 367 0.66 -4.31 12.46
CA VAL A 367 0.63 -4.72 11.06
C VAL A 367 0.20 -6.18 11.02
N ARG A 368 -0.75 -6.51 10.14
CA ARG A 368 -1.23 -7.88 9.96
C ARG A 368 -1.45 -8.21 8.49
N PHE A 369 -0.86 -9.30 8.02
CA PHE A 369 -1.14 -9.86 6.70
C PHE A 369 -2.38 -10.77 6.77
N PRO A 370 -3.28 -10.70 5.77
CA PRO A 370 -4.48 -11.53 5.72
C PRO A 370 -4.20 -12.97 5.28
N GLY A 371 -3.00 -13.27 4.78
CA GLY A 371 -2.65 -14.61 4.27
C GLY A 371 -1.15 -14.87 4.24
N ALA A 372 -0.75 -15.86 3.45
CA ALA A 372 0.65 -16.26 3.31
C ALA A 372 1.52 -15.12 2.76
N THR A 373 2.76 -15.08 3.23
CA THR A 373 3.77 -14.09 2.83
C THR A 373 5.00 -14.79 2.22
N PRO A 374 5.83 -14.09 1.42
CA PRO A 374 7.01 -14.69 0.80
C PRO A 374 7.98 -15.21 1.86
N ALA A 375 8.43 -16.45 1.70
CA ALA A 375 9.33 -17.10 2.66
C ALA A 375 10.67 -16.36 2.81
N ASP A 376 11.14 -15.74 1.72
CA ASP A 376 12.38 -15.00 1.62
C ASP A 376 12.22 -13.49 1.85
N GLY A 377 11.01 -13.02 2.22
CA GLY A 377 10.72 -11.59 2.38
C GLY A 377 10.62 -10.81 1.08
N ILE A 378 10.84 -11.44 -0.08
CA ILE A 378 10.87 -10.74 -1.37
C ILE A 378 9.48 -10.77 -2.00
N PHE A 379 8.81 -9.62 -1.98
CA PHE A 379 7.46 -9.43 -2.51
C PHE A 379 7.43 -9.45 -4.05
N ARG A 380 7.10 -10.62 -4.63
CA ARG A 380 6.96 -10.84 -6.08
C ARG A 380 5.56 -11.39 -6.44
N PRO A 381 4.81 -10.76 -7.36
CA PRO A 381 5.08 -9.48 -8.04
C PRO A 381 5.12 -8.31 -7.04
N PRO A 382 5.66 -7.12 -7.40
CA PRO A 382 5.85 -6.02 -6.43
C PRO A 382 4.57 -5.23 -6.11
N PHE A 383 3.38 -5.79 -6.39
CA PHE A 383 2.08 -5.14 -6.20
C PHE A 383 1.09 -6.11 -5.56
N GLY A 384 0.05 -5.58 -4.91
CA GLY A 384 -1.06 -6.36 -4.39
C GLY A 384 -0.83 -7.02 -3.03
N TRP A 385 0.35 -6.81 -2.41
CA TRP A 385 0.66 -7.33 -1.07
C TRP A 385 -0.02 -6.51 0.01
N LYS A 386 -1.28 -6.85 0.27
CA LYS A 386 -2.15 -6.19 1.24
C LYS A 386 -1.75 -6.55 2.67
N TYR A 387 -1.73 -5.57 3.55
CA TYR A 387 -1.73 -5.75 5.00
C TYR A 387 -2.73 -4.77 5.64
N SER A 388 -3.24 -5.13 6.82
CA SER A 388 -4.01 -4.20 7.65
C SER A 388 -3.08 -3.47 8.59
N PHE A 389 -3.22 -2.15 8.66
CA PHE A 389 -2.49 -1.28 9.56
C PHE A 389 -3.43 -0.71 10.63
N PHE A 390 -3.02 -0.87 11.89
CA PHE A 390 -3.69 -0.29 13.04
C PHE A 390 -2.73 0.68 13.73
N LEU A 391 -3.23 1.85 14.09
CA LEU A 391 -2.53 2.84 14.90
C LEU A 391 -3.52 3.52 15.84
N HIS A 392 -3.29 3.35 17.14
CA HIS A 392 -4.14 3.86 18.19
C HIS A 392 -4.48 5.35 18.00
N GLU A 393 -5.77 5.70 18.06
CA GLU A 393 -6.31 7.06 17.87
C GLU A 393 -6.12 7.68 16.48
N ALA A 394 -5.56 6.97 15.50
CA ALA A 394 -5.28 7.50 14.18
C ALA A 394 -5.95 6.69 13.08
N VAL A 395 -5.71 5.38 13.04
CA VAL A 395 -6.31 4.47 12.06
C VAL A 395 -6.65 3.11 12.68
N GLU A 396 -7.78 2.55 12.26
CA GLU A 396 -8.29 1.26 12.74
C GLU A 396 -8.36 0.27 11.57
N GLU A 397 -7.39 -0.65 11.52
CA GLU A 397 -7.33 -1.76 10.54
C GLU A 397 -7.51 -1.31 9.07
N VAL A 398 -6.81 -0.24 8.69
CA VAL A 398 -6.85 0.29 7.32
C VAL A 398 -6.03 -0.61 6.39
N PRO A 399 -6.58 -1.01 5.22
CA PRO A 399 -5.84 -1.79 4.26
C PRO A 399 -4.80 -0.93 3.54
N GLU A 400 -3.54 -1.34 3.64
CA GLU A 400 -2.39 -0.75 2.95
C GLU A 400 -1.68 -1.82 2.09
N TYR A 401 -0.76 -1.40 1.24
CA TYR A 401 -0.01 -2.30 0.37
C TYR A 401 1.48 -2.10 0.53
N VAL A 402 2.23 -3.21 0.54
CA VAL A 402 3.69 -3.15 0.57
C VAL A 402 4.20 -2.43 -0.67
N VAL A 403 5.16 -1.54 -0.49
CA VAL A 403 5.85 -0.82 -1.57
C VAL A 403 7.30 -1.30 -1.63
N PRO A 404 7.63 -2.36 -2.38
CA PRO A 404 9.01 -2.82 -2.49
C PRO A 404 9.89 -1.71 -3.07
N TRP A 405 10.80 -1.16 -2.24
CA TRP A 405 11.49 0.09 -2.54
C TRP A 405 12.23 0.08 -3.88
N GLU A 406 12.99 -0.97 -4.17
CA GLU A 406 13.74 -1.08 -5.42
C GLU A 406 12.83 -1.20 -6.65
N ALA A 407 11.67 -1.85 -6.51
CA ALA A 407 10.68 -1.90 -7.59
C ALA A 407 10.05 -0.52 -7.82
N PHE A 408 9.74 0.20 -6.74
CA PHE A 408 9.23 1.57 -6.84
C PHE A 408 10.26 2.52 -7.47
N ARG A 409 11.54 2.46 -7.05
CA ARG A 409 12.61 3.26 -7.63
C ARG A 409 12.75 3.01 -9.13
N ALA A 410 12.79 1.73 -9.54
CA ALA A 410 12.85 1.37 -10.96
C ALA A 410 11.62 1.87 -11.74
N LEU A 411 10.42 1.77 -11.18
CA LEU A 411 9.22 2.34 -11.82
C LEU A 411 9.29 3.85 -11.94
N ALA A 412 9.85 4.56 -10.96
CA ALA A 412 9.97 6.01 -10.99
C ALA A 412 10.94 6.49 -12.10
N GLU A 413 11.97 5.72 -12.41
CA GLU A 413 12.92 6.00 -13.51
C GLU A 413 12.23 6.02 -14.89
N ASP A 414 11.20 5.19 -15.11
CA ASP A 414 10.37 5.22 -16.33
C ASP A 414 9.70 6.59 -16.57
N TYR A 415 9.63 7.43 -15.52
CA TYR A 415 9.01 8.75 -15.52
C TYR A 415 10.03 9.86 -15.25
N ASN A 416 11.31 9.64 -15.57
CA ASN A 416 12.48 10.49 -15.27
C ASN A 416 12.42 11.13 -13.88
N LEU A 417 12.11 10.31 -12.88
CA LEU A 417 12.25 10.68 -11.48
C LEU A 417 13.50 9.99 -10.95
N GLU A 418 14.53 10.78 -10.64
CA GLU A 418 15.79 10.28 -10.12
C GLU A 418 15.84 10.42 -8.60
N LEU A 419 16.20 9.34 -7.90
CA LEU A 419 16.27 9.33 -6.45
C LEU A 419 17.40 10.23 -5.93
N GLN A 420 17.08 11.14 -5.01
CA GLN A 420 18.06 12.01 -4.35
C GLN A 420 18.15 11.77 -2.84
N TYR A 421 17.08 11.30 -2.23
CA TYR A 421 17.04 11.04 -0.79
C TYR A 421 16.14 9.86 -0.47
N HIS A 422 16.61 8.95 0.38
CA HIS A 422 15.83 7.87 0.96
C HIS A 422 16.41 7.53 2.33
N LYS A 423 15.66 7.79 3.41
CA LYS A 423 16.11 7.54 4.77
C LYS A 423 14.98 7.04 5.67
N PRO A 424 15.21 6.01 6.49
CA PRO A 424 14.32 5.69 7.61
C PRO A 424 14.15 6.88 8.54
N PHE A 425 12.97 7.01 9.14
CA PHE A 425 12.66 8.14 10.04
C PHE A 425 13.64 8.27 11.22
N ALA A 426 14.13 7.15 11.75
CA ALA A 426 15.16 7.16 12.79
C ALA A 426 16.48 7.79 12.31
N GLU A 427 16.86 7.58 11.04
CA GLU A 427 18.04 8.20 10.46
C GLU A 427 17.80 9.69 10.13
N VAL A 428 16.58 10.07 9.73
CA VAL A 428 16.20 11.49 9.62
C VAL A 428 16.40 12.19 10.96
N TRP A 429 15.98 11.57 12.06
CA TRP A 429 16.23 12.11 13.39
C TRP A 429 17.72 12.30 13.67
N GLU A 430 18.53 11.26 13.52
CA GLU A 430 19.96 11.35 13.83
C GLU A 430 20.69 12.39 12.98
N THR A 431 20.26 12.58 11.74
CA THR A 431 20.90 13.51 10.80
C THR A 431 20.47 14.96 11.01
N GLU A 432 19.20 15.21 11.32
CA GLU A 432 18.64 16.58 11.37
C GLU A 432 18.47 17.13 12.80
N LYS A 433 18.61 16.31 13.86
CA LYS A 433 18.38 16.74 15.25
C LYS A 433 19.31 17.87 15.70
N ASP A 434 20.52 17.95 15.18
CA ASP A 434 21.51 18.96 15.58
C ASP A 434 21.64 20.11 14.56
N ASP A 435 20.79 20.12 13.52
CA ASP A 435 20.72 21.23 12.57
C ASP A 435 20.25 22.52 13.26
N ARG A 436 20.78 23.67 12.82
CA ARG A 436 20.50 24.99 13.43
C ARG A 436 19.02 25.33 13.41
N GLU A 437 18.31 24.98 12.34
CA GLU A 437 16.92 25.34 12.11
C GLU A 437 15.97 24.18 12.46
N LEU A 438 16.27 22.98 11.96
CA LEU A 438 15.46 21.78 12.14
C LEU A 438 15.61 21.19 13.56
N GLY A 439 16.81 21.24 14.13
CA GLY A 439 17.04 20.85 15.53
C GLY A 439 16.27 21.75 16.49
N ALA A 440 16.34 23.07 16.32
CA ALA A 440 15.55 24.01 17.10
C ALA A 440 14.02 23.85 16.88
N LEU A 441 13.60 23.40 15.68
CA LEU A 441 12.20 23.08 15.40
C LEU A 441 11.72 21.86 16.20
N SER A 442 12.57 20.85 16.40
CA SER A 442 12.24 19.65 17.19
C SER A 442 11.83 20.00 18.62
N GLU A 443 12.50 20.98 19.24
CA GLU A 443 12.17 21.49 20.57
C GLU A 443 10.83 22.23 20.58
N ARG A 444 10.59 23.10 19.58
CA ARG A 444 9.33 23.85 19.46
C ARG A 444 8.12 22.93 19.22
N MET A 445 8.35 21.80 18.56
CA MET A 445 7.32 20.81 18.27
C MET A 445 7.13 19.78 19.40
N GLY A 446 7.95 19.83 20.46
CA GLY A 446 7.86 18.91 21.58
C GLY A 446 8.32 17.49 21.23
N VAL A 447 9.26 17.36 20.29
CA VAL A 447 9.92 16.09 19.96
C VAL A 447 11.03 15.78 20.96
N ARG A 448 11.80 16.80 21.34
CA ARG A 448 12.76 16.74 22.45
C ARG A 448 12.54 17.86 23.44
N ASP A 449 12.97 17.62 24.66
CA ASP A 449 12.95 18.62 25.72
C ASP A 449 13.97 19.73 25.44
N ARG A 450 13.56 20.98 25.65
CA ARG A 450 14.36 22.16 25.32
C ARG A 450 15.57 22.35 26.24
N VAL A 451 15.50 21.85 27.47
CA VAL A 451 16.55 22.07 28.48
C VAL A 451 17.52 20.90 28.51
N THR A 452 16.99 19.68 28.56
CA THR A 452 17.76 18.45 28.71
C THR A 452 18.15 17.83 27.38
N GLY A 453 17.52 18.23 26.27
CA GLY A 453 17.72 17.61 24.95
C GLY A 453 17.14 16.20 24.83
N LYS A 454 16.52 15.66 25.89
CA LYS A 454 15.99 14.30 25.93
C LYS A 454 14.82 14.14 24.95
N LEU A 455 14.81 13.05 24.19
CA LEU A 455 13.68 12.68 23.33
C LEU A 455 12.41 12.48 24.19
N LEU A 456 11.32 13.11 23.76
CA LEU A 456 10.00 13.03 24.40
C LEU A 456 9.08 12.00 23.73
N VAL A 457 9.61 11.25 22.77
CA VAL A 457 8.96 10.15 22.08
C VAL A 457 9.30 8.87 22.84
N ARG A 458 8.27 8.10 23.26
CA ARG A 458 8.47 6.84 23.97
C ARG A 458 9.03 5.76 23.04
N ASP A 459 9.59 4.70 23.61
CA ASP A 459 10.19 3.61 22.82
C ASP A 459 9.14 2.93 21.91
N GLU A 460 7.92 2.72 22.40
CA GLU A 460 6.83 2.15 21.60
C GLU A 460 6.39 3.08 20.46
N GLU A 461 6.42 4.39 20.71
CA GLU A 461 6.17 5.44 19.71
C GLU A 461 7.28 5.51 18.67
N MET A 462 8.54 5.38 19.09
CA MET A 462 9.69 5.36 18.20
C MET A 462 9.72 4.09 17.35
N GLU A 463 9.31 2.94 17.87
CA GLU A 463 9.16 1.71 17.09
C GLU A 463 8.15 1.91 15.95
N ALA A 464 6.98 2.49 16.26
CA ALA A 464 5.97 2.80 15.26
C ALA A 464 6.43 3.86 14.24
N ALA A 465 7.17 4.88 14.68
CA ALA A 465 7.73 5.89 13.79
C ALA A 465 8.80 5.32 12.84
N SER A 466 9.63 4.41 13.35
CA SER A 466 10.72 3.77 12.60
C SER A 466 10.24 2.78 11.55
N PHE A 467 8.93 2.48 11.52
CA PHE A 467 8.28 1.76 10.44
C PHE A 467 8.30 2.53 9.11
N TYR A 468 8.58 3.83 9.11
CA TYR A 468 8.47 4.68 7.93
C TYR A 468 9.83 5.15 7.40
N VAL A 469 9.87 5.43 6.10
CA VAL A 469 10.95 6.15 5.40
C VAL A 469 10.44 7.46 4.83
N ALA A 470 11.36 8.40 4.66
CA ALA A 470 11.16 9.62 3.89
C ALA A 470 12.00 9.55 2.61
N PHE A 471 11.49 10.15 1.53
CA PHE A 471 12.21 10.19 0.25
C PHE A 471 12.07 11.52 -0.49
N CYS A 472 12.97 11.74 -1.45
CA CYS A 472 12.90 12.80 -2.45
C CYS A 472 13.43 12.30 -3.80
N PHE A 473 12.66 12.52 -4.87
CA PHE A 473 13.09 12.34 -6.26
C PHE A 473 13.11 13.70 -6.97
N TYR A 474 13.98 13.84 -7.96
CA TYR A 474 14.04 15.00 -8.85
C TYR A 474 13.53 14.63 -10.24
N ARG A 475 12.74 15.51 -10.86
CA ARG A 475 12.30 15.39 -12.25
C ARG A 475 13.41 15.89 -13.18
N VAL A 476 14.02 15.01 -13.97
CA VAL A 476 15.17 15.37 -14.84
C VAL A 476 14.83 15.71 -16.28
#